data_AF-A0A966C886-F1
#
_entry.id   AF-A0A966C886-F1
#
_cell.length_a   1.000
_cell.length_b   1.000
_cell.length_c   1.000
_cell.angle_alpha   90.00
_cell.angle_beta   90.00
_cell.angle_gamma   90.00
#
_symmetry.space_group_name_H-M   'P 1'
#
loop_
_entity.id
_entity.type
_entity.pdbx_description
1 polymer ?
#
loop_
_entity_poly.entity_id
_entity_poly.type
_entity_poly.pdbx_seq_one_letter_code
_entity_poly.pdbx_strand_id
1 'polypeptide(L)'
;DTVIRTLRRRGIATFEALLANAAALLRDHPAVAERERTRLDQLLIDEFQDTDPLQCELVRALALSGPPSERPGLFLVGDPKQSIYGWR
;
A
#
# COMPACT_ATOMS: atom_id res chain seq x y z
N ASP A 1 10.91 -18.70 -1.83
CA ASP A 1 11.69 -18.63 -0.57
C ASP A 1 13.20 -18.44 -0.69
N THR A 2 13.97 -19.30 -1.37
CA THR A 2 15.45 -19.14 -1.41
C THR A 2 15.93 -17.89 -2.17
N VAL A 3 15.24 -17.51 -3.25
CA VAL A 3 15.58 -16.32 -4.06
C VAL A 3 15.36 -15.03 -3.27
N ILE A 4 14.16 -14.84 -2.70
CA ILE A 4 13.82 -13.64 -1.91
C ILE A 4 14.80 -13.44 -0.75
N ARG A 5 15.14 -14.52 -0.03
CA ARG A 5 16.13 -14.47 1.04
C ARG A 5 17.51 -14.06 0.56
N THR A 6 17.94 -14.53 -0.61
CA THR A 6 19.23 -14.19 -1.21
C THR A 6 19.27 -12.71 -1.64
N LEU A 7 18.21 -12.22 -2.28
CA LEU A 7 18.08 -10.82 -2.67
C LEU A 7 18.12 -9.90 -1.45
N ARG A 8 17.35 -10.22 -0.40
CA ARG A 8 17.38 -9.47 0.88
C ARG A 8 18.78 -9.40 1.49
N ARG A 9 19.51 -10.53 1.55
CA ARG A 9 20.89 -10.56 2.08
C ARG A 9 21.86 -9.69 1.27
N ARG A 10 21.57 -9.45 -0.01
CA ARG A 10 22.34 -8.58 -0.89
C ARG A 10 21.83 -7.13 -0.90
N GLY A 11 20.84 -6.79 -0.07
CA GLY A 11 20.22 -5.46 -0.06
C GLY A 11 19.38 -5.14 -1.29
N ILE A 12 18.93 -6.17 -2.03
CA ILE A 12 18.12 -6.03 -3.24
C ILE A 12 16.65 -6.28 -2.92
N ALA A 13 15.77 -5.37 -3.37
CA ALA A 13 14.33 -5.53 -3.28
C ALA A 13 13.71 -5.54 -4.69
N THR A 14 12.79 -6.47 -4.92
CA THR A 14 11.91 -6.45 -6.10
C THR A 14 10.75 -5.48 -5.86
N PHE A 15 10.03 -5.07 -6.92
CA PHE A 15 8.85 -4.22 -6.79
C PHE A 15 7.78 -4.82 -5.87
N GLU A 16 7.50 -6.11 -6.03
CA GLU A 16 6.57 -6.83 -5.16
C GLU A 16 7.06 -6.87 -3.70
N ALA A 17 8.38 -7.07 -3.49
CA ALA A 17 8.94 -7.04 -2.15
C ALA A 17 8.85 -5.65 -1.51
N LEU A 18 8.94 -4.56 -2.29
CA LEU A 18 8.76 -3.21 -1.76
C LEU A 18 7.34 -3.03 -1.19
N LEU A 19 6.31 -3.43 -1.96
CA LEU A 19 4.92 -3.37 -1.51
C LEU A 19 4.68 -4.29 -0.29
N ALA A 20 5.15 -5.53 -0.35
CA ALA A 20 4.96 -6.49 0.73
C ALA A 20 5.66 -6.06 2.03
N ASN A 21 6.87 -5.51 1.91
CA ASN A 21 7.61 -4.98 3.06
C ASN A 21 6.92 -3.76 3.66
N ALA A 22 6.40 -2.85 2.82
CA ALA A 22 5.64 -1.69 3.28
C ALA A 22 4.37 -2.12 4.01
N ALA A 23 3.61 -3.06 3.45
CA ALA A 23 2.38 -3.56 4.07
C ALA A 23 2.69 -4.24 5.42
N ALA A 24 3.74 -5.06 5.47
CA ALA A 24 4.19 -5.66 6.72
C ALA A 24 4.62 -4.61 7.75
N LEU A 25 5.38 -3.58 7.34
CA LEU A 25 5.81 -2.50 8.23
C LEU A 25 4.61 -1.77 8.85
N LEU A 26 3.60 -1.41 8.04
CA LEU A 26 2.44 -0.68 8.53
C LEU A 26 1.55 -1.56 9.43
N ARG A 27 1.43 -2.86 9.12
CA ARG A 27 0.66 -3.80 9.93
C ARG A 27 1.33 -4.11 11.27
N ASP A 28 2.63 -4.41 11.23
CA ASP A 28 3.36 -4.96 12.37
C ASP A 28 3.88 -3.85 13.31
N HIS A 29 3.91 -2.60 12.84
CA HIS A 29 4.33 -1.44 13.62
C HIS A 29 3.27 -0.30 13.58
N PRO A 30 2.22 -0.37 14.44
CA PRO A 30 1.11 0.59 14.43
C PRO A 30 1.54 2.06 14.55
N ALA A 31 2.59 2.35 15.33
CA ALA A 31 3.13 3.70 15.47
C ALA A 31 3.70 4.26 14.15
N VAL A 32 4.24 3.40 13.28
CA VAL A 32 4.68 3.80 11.94
C VAL A 32 3.47 4.10 11.07
N ALA A 33 2.44 3.26 11.09
CA ALA A 33 1.22 3.49 10.33
C ALA A 33 0.51 4.78 10.74
N GLU A 34 0.41 5.05 12.05
CA GLU A 34 -0.12 6.32 12.58
C GLU A 34 0.71 7.51 12.11
N ARG A 35 2.03 7.43 12.23
CA ARG A 35 2.93 8.50 11.78
C ARG A 35 2.80 8.78 10.28
N GLU A 36 2.76 7.75 9.44
CA GLU A 36 2.64 7.97 7.99
C GLU A 36 1.24 8.46 7.61
N ARG A 37 0.18 7.95 8.25
CA ARG A 37 -1.20 8.42 8.04
C ARG A 37 -1.38 9.88 8.44
N THR A 38 -0.86 10.29 9.59
CA THR A 38 -0.97 11.68 10.10
C THR A 38 -0.13 12.69 9.32
N ARG A 39 0.80 12.24 8.47
CA ARG A 39 1.57 13.10 7.55
C ARG A 39 0.82 13.42 6.26
N LEU A 40 -0.25 12.70 5.97
CA LEU A 40 -1.04 12.89 4.76
C LEU A 40 -2.24 13.78 5.09
N ASP A 41 -2.36 14.90 4.38
CA ASP A 41 -3.62 15.66 4.37
C ASP A 41 -4.63 15.03 3.42
N GLN A 42 -4.16 14.51 2.28
CA GLN A 42 -4.94 13.89 1.22
C GLN A 42 -4.16 12.74 0.58
N LEU A 43 -4.84 11.64 0.24
CA LEU A 43 -4.34 10.52 -0.54
C LEU A 43 -5.14 10.41 -1.84
N LEU A 44 -4.48 10.70 -2.98
CA LEU A 44 -5.06 10.63 -4.32
C LEU A 44 -4.49 9.40 -5.03
N ILE A 45 -5.36 8.53 -5.52
CA ILE A 45 -4.96 7.32 -6.26
C ILE A 45 -5.70 7.30 -7.59
N ASP A 46 -4.93 7.31 -8.66
CA ASP A 46 -5.41 7.16 -10.02
C ASP A 46 -5.35 5.69 -10.46
N GLU A 47 -6.08 5.34 -11.52
CA GLU A 47 -6.13 3.99 -12.09
C GLU A 47 -6.45 2.88 -11.07
N PHE A 48 -7.36 3.16 -10.13
CA PHE A 48 -7.65 2.28 -9.02
C PHE A 48 -8.18 0.89 -9.46
N GLN A 49 -8.75 0.78 -10.66
CA GLN A 49 -9.21 -0.49 -11.24
C GLN A 49 -8.09 -1.52 -11.46
N ASP A 50 -6.83 -1.10 -11.48
CA ASP A 50 -5.66 -1.98 -11.71
C ASP A 50 -4.88 -2.29 -10.42
N THR A 51 -5.44 -1.89 -9.27
CA THR A 51 -4.87 -2.21 -7.96
C THR A 51 -5.14 -3.67 -7.56
N ASP A 52 -4.19 -4.25 -6.84
CA ASP A 52 -4.27 -5.61 -6.30
C ASP A 52 -4.61 -5.61 -4.79
N PRO A 53 -4.92 -6.77 -4.19
CA PRO A 53 -5.28 -6.84 -2.76
C PRO A 53 -4.23 -6.27 -1.82
N LEU A 54 -2.94 -6.43 -2.14
CA LEU A 54 -1.83 -5.93 -1.32
C LEU A 54 -1.76 -4.39 -1.38
N GLN A 55 -1.96 -3.81 -2.56
CA GLN A 55 -2.07 -2.36 -2.71
C GLN A 55 -3.29 -1.83 -1.95
N CYS A 56 -4.43 -2.52 -2.01
CA CYS A 56 -5.62 -2.15 -1.23
C CYS A 56 -5.36 -2.19 0.29
N GLU A 57 -4.55 -3.12 0.80
CA GLU A 57 -4.15 -3.15 2.20
C GLU A 57 -3.37 -1.90 2.61
N LEU A 58 -2.45 -1.44 1.76
CA LEU A 58 -1.70 -0.19 2.00
C LEU A 58 -2.65 1.01 2.08
N VAL A 59 -3.60 1.12 1.13
CA VAL A 59 -4.61 2.20 1.14
C VAL A 59 -5.43 2.16 2.43
N ARG A 60 -5.86 0.97 2.87
CA ARG A 60 -6.61 0.84 4.12
C ARG A 60 -5.78 1.27 5.34
N ALA A 61 -4.52 0.87 5.41
CA ALA A 61 -3.64 1.25 6.51
C ALA A 61 -3.41 2.77 6.59
N LEU A 62 -3.24 3.42 5.44
CA LEU A 62 -2.89 4.84 5.34
C LEU A 62 -4.09 5.78 5.41
N ALA A 63 -5.26 5.38 4.91
CA ALA A 63 -6.40 6.30 4.75
C ALA A 63 -7.68 5.88 5.47
N LEU A 64 -7.84 4.60 5.83
CA LEU A 64 -9.11 4.08 6.37
C LEU A 64 -9.01 3.54 7.80
N SER A 65 -7.80 3.44 8.34
CA SER A 65 -7.51 2.97 9.69
C SER A 65 -7.38 4.12 10.69
N GLY A 66 -7.48 3.82 11.99
CA GLY A 66 -7.42 4.83 13.06
C GLY A 66 -8.68 5.68 13.20
N PRO A 67 -8.73 6.63 14.14
CA PRO A 67 -9.88 7.52 14.34
C PRO A 67 -10.07 8.46 13.15
N PRO A 68 -11.33 8.87 12.82
CA PRO A 68 -11.61 9.75 11.67
C PRO A 68 -10.81 11.05 11.66
N SER A 69 -10.47 11.61 12.82
CA SER A 69 -9.67 12.84 12.95
C SER A 69 -8.22 12.71 12.48
N GLU A 70 -7.71 11.48 12.37
CA GLU A 70 -6.34 11.20 11.92
C GLU A 70 -6.30 10.66 10.49
N ARG A 71 -7.44 10.56 9.80
CA ARG A 71 -7.47 10.02 8.43
C ARG A 71 -7.30 11.16 7.42
N PRO A 72 -6.44 11.00 6.39
CA PRO A 72 -6.42 11.93 5.26
C PRO A 72 -7.77 11.91 4.52
N GLY A 73 -8.02 12.95 3.73
CA GLY A 73 -9.01 12.80 2.66
C GLY A 73 -8.56 11.73 1.66
N LEU A 74 -9.49 10.94 1.14
CA LEU A 74 -9.21 9.87 0.18
C LEU A 74 -9.95 10.15 -1.13
N PHE A 75 -9.22 10.18 -2.23
CA PHE A 75 -9.77 10.38 -3.57
C PHE A 75 -9.26 9.28 -4.51
N LEU A 76 -10.19 8.48 -5.03
CA LEU A 76 -9.88 7.35 -5.90
C LEU A 76 -10.49 7.61 -7.28
N VAL A 77 -9.68 7.48 -8.32
CA VAL A 77 -10.09 7.57 -9.73
C VAL A 77 -9.87 6.21 -10.38
N GLY A 78 -10.81 5.79 -11.24
CA GLY A 78 -10.65 4.60 -12.06
C GLY A 78 -11.89 4.28 -12.90
N ASP A 79 -11.72 3.45 -13.92
CA ASP A 79 -12.80 2.90 -14.73
C ASP A 79 -12.73 1.35 -14.75
N PRO A 80 -13.69 0.64 -14.13
CA PRO A 80 -13.73 -0.83 -14.16
C PRO A 80 -13.70 -1.42 -15.57
N LYS A 81 -14.19 -0.70 -16.59
CA LYS A 81 -14.17 -1.13 -17.99
C LYS A 81 -12.78 -1.08 -18.63
N GLN A 82 -11.81 -0.45 -17.97
CA GLN A 82 -10.42 -0.35 -18.40
C GLN A 82 -9.48 -1.29 -17.65
N SER A 83 -10.00 -2.15 -16.75
CA SER A 83 -9.17 -3.12 -16.04
C SER A 83 -8.68 -4.22 -16.98
N ILE A 84 -7.42 -4.12 -17.41
CA ILE A 84 -6.77 -5.09 -18.31
C ILE A 84 -5.66 -5.89 -17.62
N TYR A 85 -5.39 -5.61 -16.34
CA TYR A 85 -4.34 -6.26 -15.56
C TYR A 85 -4.83 -7.37 -14.62
N GLY A 86 -6.07 -7.85 -14.75
CA GLY A 86 -6.62 -8.90 -13.87
C GLY A 86 -5.89 -10.26 -13.88
N TRP A 87 -4.92 -10.44 -14.77
CA TRP A 87 -4.03 -11.60 -14.80
C TRP A 87 -2.83 -11.49 -13.84
N ARG A 88 -2.60 -10.30 -13.27
CA ARG A 88 -1.52 -9.99 -12.31
C ARG A 88 -2.02 -10.14 -10.89
#